data_AF-A0A9P5ZSB9-F1
#
_entry.id   AF-A0A9P5ZSB9-F1
#
_cell.length_a   1.000
_cell.length_b   1.000
_cell.length_c   1.000
_cell.angle_alpha   90.00
_cell.angle_beta   90.00
_cell.angle_gamma   90.00
#
_symmetry.space_group_name_H-M   'P 1'
#
loop_
_entity.id
_entity.type
_entity.pdbx_description
1 polymer ?
#
loop_
_entity_poly.entity_id
_entity_poly.type
_entity_poly.pdbx_seq_one_letter_code
_entity_poly.pdbx_strand_id
1 'polypeptide(L)'
;MKLTSSFNDIQEIIWKHTKAMQTEFGQHPASWYSEAIMRWGCINCTQRKANRWNTYLSQEVTKCNKLPKNGVIMNISEIHATWNAMMKEEQFSATDKAMEELEEKRAVKVLAEQKLTHSSFQDAHHTAEAIQENLKVLSSHTGVKSLLILIHFNSESYSQLFTFTSSPAIIKYFTMMWKIMLLDIAYKIEAYMLSGINGAVSFHTDSILKLKKATVQLISDALSIDNPKIAPPHMNYANFTKVITMKYGLILTSWPLPDKFCSSGYLLSRNELSILQHTWSMKQARFRKMSEEEFDAWKTQQMEKIMQEIQNTCTASDTSSQSPVSSCMSTP
;
A
#
# COMPACT_ATOMS: atom_id res chain seq x y z
N MET A 1 11.41 -38.33 -12.28
CA MET A 1 10.64 -39.59 -12.37
C MET A 1 10.55 -40.36 -11.05
N LYS A 2 11.60 -40.48 -10.23
CA LYS A 2 11.48 -41.19 -8.92
C LYS A 2 10.49 -40.52 -7.95
N LEU A 3 10.54 -39.19 -7.85
CA LEU A 3 9.66 -38.41 -6.95
C LEU A 3 8.17 -38.58 -7.28
N THR A 4 7.82 -38.53 -8.57
CA THR A 4 6.43 -38.70 -9.03
C THR A 4 5.91 -40.11 -8.76
N SER A 5 6.77 -41.13 -8.85
CA SER A 5 6.40 -42.50 -8.47
C SER A 5 6.09 -42.59 -6.97
N SER A 6 6.97 -42.03 -6.13
CA SER A 6 6.77 -42.05 -4.67
C SER A 6 5.49 -41.33 -4.24
N PHE A 7 5.11 -40.25 -4.93
CA PHE A 7 3.83 -39.58 -4.66
C PHE A 7 2.61 -40.44 -5.00
N ASN A 8 2.65 -41.18 -6.11
CA ASN A 8 1.57 -42.09 -6.48
C ASN A 8 1.44 -43.25 -5.49
N ASP A 9 2.56 -43.81 -5.04
CA ASP A 9 2.59 -44.89 -4.04
C ASP A 9 1.94 -44.42 -2.72
N ILE A 10 2.27 -43.19 -2.29
CA ILE A 10 1.68 -42.57 -1.09
C ILE A 10 0.17 -42.33 -1.27
N GLN A 11 -0.25 -41.84 -2.44
CA GLN A 11 -1.68 -41.63 -2.73
C GLN A 11 -2.46 -42.95 -2.70
N GLU A 12 -1.88 -44.04 -3.21
CA GLU A 12 -2.49 -45.36 -3.18
C GLU A 12 -2.63 -45.89 -1.75
N ILE A 13 -1.61 -45.68 -0.91
CA ILE A 13 -1.67 -46.03 0.52
C ILE A 13 -2.78 -45.24 1.22
N ILE A 14 -2.85 -43.91 1.01
CA ILE A 14 -3.90 -43.07 1.59
C ILE A 14 -5.27 -43.55 1.14
N TRP A 15 -5.46 -43.83 -0.15
CA TRP A 15 -6.72 -44.32 -0.69
C TRP A 15 -7.14 -45.69 -0.14
N LYS A 16 -6.17 -46.58 0.11
CA LYS A 16 -6.42 -47.86 0.76
C LYS A 16 -6.94 -47.66 2.19
N HIS A 17 -6.34 -46.74 2.95
CA HIS A 17 -6.79 -46.41 4.30
C HIS A 17 -8.17 -45.74 4.31
N THR A 18 -8.47 -44.83 3.38
CA THR A 18 -9.77 -44.15 3.34
C THR A 18 -10.91 -45.10 3.01
N LYS A 19 -10.69 -46.11 2.17
CA LYS A 19 -11.66 -47.20 1.95
C LYS A 19 -11.88 -48.04 3.20
N ALA A 20 -10.84 -48.32 3.98
CA ALA A 20 -10.98 -49.02 5.25
C ALA A 20 -11.83 -48.20 6.23
N MET A 21 -11.56 -46.89 6.36
CA MET A 21 -12.35 -45.98 7.19
C MET A 21 -13.80 -45.87 6.71
N GLN A 22 -14.04 -45.80 5.39
CA GLN A 22 -15.41 -45.82 4.86
C GLN A 22 -16.14 -47.11 5.26
N THR A 23 -15.46 -48.25 5.22
CA THR A 23 -16.04 -49.55 5.59
C THR A 23 -16.34 -49.62 7.09
N GLU A 24 -15.47 -49.07 7.92
CA GLU A 24 -15.59 -49.08 9.38
C GLU A 24 -16.65 -48.10 9.90
N PHE A 25 -16.69 -46.87 9.35
CA PHE A 25 -17.52 -45.79 9.88
C PHE A 25 -18.79 -45.52 9.07
N GLY A 26 -18.83 -45.86 7.77
CA GLY A 26 -20.03 -45.83 6.93
C GLY A 26 -20.73 -44.47 6.70
N GLN A 27 -20.29 -43.39 7.36
CA GLN A 27 -20.99 -42.10 7.35
C GLN A 27 -20.73 -41.26 6.10
N HIS A 28 -19.55 -41.39 5.49
CA HIS A 28 -19.09 -40.54 4.39
C HIS A 28 -18.41 -41.36 3.28
N PRO A 29 -18.36 -40.86 2.02
CA PRO A 29 -17.63 -41.54 0.94
C PRO A 29 -16.11 -41.52 1.16
N ALA A 30 -15.36 -42.49 0.60
CA ALA A 30 -13.89 -42.55 0.72
C ALA A 30 -13.16 -41.28 0.28
N SER A 31 -13.71 -40.54 -0.70
CA SER A 31 -13.18 -39.24 -1.13
C SER A 31 -13.19 -38.20 0.00
N TRP A 32 -14.24 -38.18 0.82
CA TRP A 32 -14.35 -37.27 1.95
C TRP A 32 -13.27 -37.55 3.00
N TYR A 33 -13.03 -38.82 3.35
CA TYR A 33 -11.95 -39.19 4.28
C TYR A 33 -10.57 -38.85 3.71
N SER A 34 -10.36 -38.99 2.40
CA SER A 34 -9.11 -38.58 1.75
C SER A 34 -8.88 -37.08 1.88
N GLU A 35 -9.90 -36.26 1.61
CA GLU A 35 -9.84 -34.81 1.79
C GLU A 35 -9.64 -34.43 3.26
N ALA A 36 -10.30 -35.13 4.19
CA ALA A 36 -10.14 -34.91 5.62
C ALA A 36 -8.70 -35.18 6.08
N ILE A 37 -8.08 -36.29 5.66
CA ILE A 37 -6.68 -36.63 5.98
C ILE A 37 -5.73 -35.55 5.44
N MET A 38 -5.93 -35.11 4.20
CA MET A 38 -5.09 -34.06 3.59
C MET A 38 -5.26 -32.71 4.28
N ARG A 39 -6.48 -32.36 4.73
CA ARG A 39 -6.76 -31.14 5.49
C ARG A 39 -6.22 -31.20 6.93
N TRP A 40 -6.18 -32.38 7.54
CA TRP A 40 -5.80 -32.54 8.95
C TRP A 40 -4.36 -32.14 9.22
N GLY A 41 -3.46 -32.33 8.25
CA GLY A 41 -2.07 -31.88 8.34
C GLY A 41 -1.89 -30.35 8.29
N CYS A 42 -2.82 -29.62 7.65
CA CYS A 42 -2.75 -28.17 7.51
C CYS A 42 -3.51 -27.40 8.61
N ILE A 43 -4.55 -28.00 9.18
CA ILE A 43 -5.46 -27.30 10.12
C ILE A 43 -5.01 -27.45 11.57
N ASN A 44 -4.22 -28.47 11.90
CA ASN A 44 -3.77 -28.72 13.26
C ASN A 44 -2.30 -28.34 13.46
N CYS A 45 -2.03 -27.03 13.55
CA CYS A 45 -1.10 -26.57 14.56
C CYS A 45 -1.71 -26.99 15.91
N THR A 46 -1.45 -28.23 16.32
CA THR A 46 -2.07 -28.86 17.48
C THR A 46 -1.81 -27.93 18.65
N GLN A 47 -2.86 -27.34 19.24
CA GLN A 47 -2.69 -26.66 20.51
C GLN A 47 -2.09 -27.70 21.45
N ARG A 48 -0.81 -27.52 21.82
CA ARG A 48 -0.10 -28.49 22.65
C ARG A 48 -0.96 -28.72 23.90
N LYS A 49 -1.40 -29.97 24.10
CA LYS A 49 -2.19 -30.35 25.28
C LYS A 49 -1.50 -29.77 26.51
N ALA A 50 -2.25 -29.09 27.37
CA ALA A 50 -1.68 -28.53 28.59
C ALA A 50 -1.01 -29.67 29.37
N ASN A 51 0.27 -29.50 29.69
CA ASN A 51 1.03 -30.47 30.44
C ASN A 51 1.00 -30.06 31.91
N ARG A 52 0.61 -30.99 32.80
CA ARG A 52 0.54 -30.76 34.25
C ARG A 52 1.86 -30.25 34.83
N TRP A 53 3.01 -30.72 34.32
CA TRP A 53 4.32 -30.20 34.72
C TRP A 53 4.47 -28.70 34.41
N ASN A 54 4.09 -28.25 33.21
CA ASN A 54 4.19 -26.84 32.84
C ASN A 54 3.22 -25.97 33.66
N THR A 55 2.05 -26.51 33.98
CA THR A 55 1.07 -25.84 34.85
C THR A 55 1.64 -25.67 36.27
N TYR A 56 2.21 -26.73 36.84
CA TYR A 56 2.88 -26.69 38.14
C TYR A 56 4.06 -25.70 38.16
N LEU A 57 4.94 -25.78 37.16
CA LEU A 57 6.07 -24.86 37.01
C LEU A 57 5.61 -23.40 36.96
N SER A 58 4.55 -23.11 36.21
CA SER A 58 3.95 -21.76 36.13
C SER A 58 3.41 -21.27 37.48
N GLN A 59 2.76 -22.15 38.25
CA GLN A 59 2.29 -21.83 39.61
C GLN A 59 3.44 -21.49 40.54
N GLU A 60 4.51 -22.30 40.57
CA GLU A 60 5.68 -22.08 41.44
C GLU A 60 6.45 -20.81 41.07
N VAL A 61 6.64 -20.55 39.76
CA VAL A 61 7.24 -19.29 39.28
C VAL A 61 6.38 -18.10 39.70
N THR A 62 5.06 -18.21 39.61
CA THR A 62 4.14 -17.15 40.04
C THR A 62 4.20 -16.91 41.54
N LYS A 63 4.27 -17.97 42.36
CA LYS A 63 4.44 -17.86 43.82
C LYS A 63 5.73 -17.11 44.17
N CYS A 64 6.81 -17.42 43.49
CA CYS A 64 8.10 -16.81 43.78
C CYS A 64 8.23 -15.38 43.27
N ASN A 65 7.62 -15.04 42.13
CA ASN A 65 7.55 -13.66 41.65
C ASN A 65 6.76 -12.72 42.59
N LYS A 66 5.92 -13.25 43.48
CA LYS A 66 5.19 -12.47 44.49
C LYS A 66 6.03 -12.17 45.74
N LEU A 67 7.13 -12.89 45.97
CA LEU A 67 8.00 -12.64 47.10
C LEU A 67 8.87 -11.39 46.83
N PRO A 68 9.18 -10.56 47.86
CA PRO A 68 10.03 -9.39 47.68
C PRO A 68 11.39 -9.79 47.10
N LYS A 69 11.87 -8.99 46.14
CA LYS A 69 13.04 -9.27 45.29
C LYS A 69 14.35 -9.30 46.07
N ASN A 70 14.59 -10.33 46.85
CA ASN A 70 15.90 -10.62 47.46
C ASN A 70 16.84 -11.38 46.51
N GLY A 71 16.68 -11.22 45.19
CA GLY A 71 17.63 -11.70 44.19
C GLY A 71 17.72 -13.22 44.00
N VAL A 72 16.88 -14.03 44.67
CA VAL A 72 16.89 -15.48 44.47
C VAL A 72 16.21 -15.83 43.15
N ILE A 73 17.02 -16.00 42.10
CA ILE A 73 16.59 -16.67 40.88
C ILE A 73 16.43 -18.14 41.25
N MET A 74 15.18 -18.62 41.35
CA MET A 74 14.95 -20.04 41.60
C MET A 74 15.55 -20.89 40.48
N ASN A 75 16.21 -21.96 40.89
CA ASN A 75 16.73 -22.93 39.96
C ASN A 75 15.60 -23.88 39.53
N ILE A 76 15.33 -23.94 38.21
CA ILE A 76 14.30 -24.82 37.64
C ILE A 76 14.54 -26.29 38.05
N SER A 77 15.79 -26.68 38.32
CA SER A 77 16.13 -28.02 38.78
C SER A 77 15.51 -28.37 40.14
N GLU A 78 15.38 -27.40 41.05
CA GLU A 78 14.81 -27.62 42.39
C GLU A 78 13.31 -27.88 42.30
N ILE A 79 12.59 -27.11 41.48
CA ILE A 79 11.16 -27.32 41.22
C ILE A 79 10.91 -28.66 40.54
N HIS A 80 11.82 -29.08 39.65
CA HIS A 80 11.72 -30.38 39.00
C HIS A 80 11.98 -31.53 39.99
N ALA A 81 12.92 -31.35 40.92
CA ALA A 81 13.17 -32.32 41.98
C ALA A 81 11.97 -32.43 42.94
N THR A 82 11.36 -31.31 43.35
CA THR A 82 10.16 -31.33 44.19
C THR A 82 8.99 -32.00 43.49
N TRP A 83 8.77 -31.71 42.21
CA TRP A 83 7.73 -32.37 41.42
C TRP A 83 7.91 -33.88 41.34
N ASN A 84 9.13 -34.36 41.06
CA ASN A 84 9.41 -35.80 40.99
C ASN A 84 9.33 -36.50 42.35
N ALA A 85 9.53 -35.76 43.45
CA ALA A 85 9.35 -36.28 44.80
C ALA A 85 7.87 -36.42 45.21
N MET A 86 6.96 -35.64 44.62
CA MET A 86 5.52 -35.73 44.89
C MET A 86 4.91 -37.02 44.33
N MET A 87 3.95 -37.59 45.07
CA MET A 87 3.18 -38.71 44.55
C MET A 87 2.25 -38.26 43.42
N LYS A 88 1.87 -39.17 42.52
CA LYS A 88 0.99 -38.82 41.38
C LYS A 88 -0.31 -38.18 41.83
N GLU A 89 -0.94 -38.70 42.89
CA GLU A 89 -2.19 -38.14 43.43
C GLU A 89 -2.03 -36.69 43.91
N GLU A 90 -0.90 -36.38 44.54
CA GLU A 90 -0.55 -35.03 44.97
C GLU A 90 -0.29 -34.11 43.76
N GLN A 91 0.42 -34.61 42.74
CA GLN A 91 0.61 -33.89 41.48
C GLN A 91 -0.74 -33.59 40.80
N PHE A 92 -1.67 -34.54 40.79
CA PHE A 92 -3.02 -34.35 40.25
C PHE A 92 -3.76 -33.26 41.02
N SER A 93 -3.85 -33.40 42.35
CA SER A 93 -4.55 -32.44 43.22
C SER A 93 -3.96 -31.01 43.14
N ALA A 94 -2.63 -30.89 43.10
CA ALA A 94 -1.95 -29.60 43.01
C ALA A 94 -2.20 -28.87 41.68
N THR A 95 -2.40 -29.63 40.59
CA THR A 95 -2.49 -29.07 39.23
C THR A 95 -3.89 -28.98 38.67
N ASP A 96 -4.87 -29.71 39.22
CA ASP A 96 -6.19 -29.87 38.58
C ASP A 96 -6.91 -28.53 38.39
N LYS A 97 -7.02 -27.75 39.46
CA LYS A 97 -7.66 -26.44 39.42
C LYS A 97 -6.96 -25.48 38.46
N ALA A 98 -5.62 -25.49 38.43
CA ALA A 98 -4.88 -24.61 37.53
C ALA A 98 -4.90 -25.08 36.07
N MET A 99 -5.10 -26.37 35.82
CA MET A 99 -5.32 -26.89 34.47
C MET A 99 -6.64 -26.38 33.91
N GLU A 100 -7.73 -26.42 34.68
CA GLU A 100 -9.03 -25.87 34.32
C GLU A 100 -8.94 -24.36 34.03
N GLU A 101 -8.37 -23.58 34.96
CA GLU A 101 -8.16 -22.14 34.75
C GLU A 101 -7.28 -21.83 33.52
N LEU A 102 -6.32 -22.70 33.21
CA LEU A 102 -5.42 -22.51 32.07
C LEU A 102 -6.12 -22.85 30.75
N GLU A 103 -6.99 -23.85 30.72
CA GLU A 103 -7.85 -24.16 29.57
C GLU A 103 -8.85 -23.04 29.31
N GLU A 104 -9.50 -22.50 30.35
CA GLU A 104 -10.36 -21.33 30.25
C GLU A 104 -9.58 -20.11 29.71
N LYS A 105 -8.41 -19.81 30.27
CA LYS A 105 -7.55 -18.71 29.80
C LYS A 105 -7.12 -18.92 28.35
N ARG A 106 -6.85 -20.17 27.92
CA ARG A 106 -6.54 -20.47 26.51
C ARG A 106 -7.75 -20.23 25.61
N ALA A 107 -8.93 -20.67 26.00
CA ALA A 107 -10.16 -20.44 25.25
C ALA A 107 -10.45 -18.94 25.10
N VAL A 108 -10.30 -18.17 26.18
CA VAL A 108 -10.43 -16.70 26.15
C VAL A 108 -9.34 -16.07 25.28
N LYS A 109 -8.08 -16.52 25.40
CA LYS A 109 -6.95 -15.96 24.64
C LYS A 109 -7.05 -16.20 23.13
N VAL A 110 -7.70 -17.27 22.68
CA VAL A 110 -7.97 -17.53 21.26
C VAL A 110 -8.89 -16.45 20.67
N LEU A 111 -9.80 -15.90 21.47
CA LEU A 111 -10.76 -14.88 21.03
C LEU A 111 -10.35 -13.45 21.42
N ALA A 112 -9.48 -13.30 22.42
CA ALA A 112 -9.07 -11.99 22.93
C ALA A 112 -8.14 -11.29 21.95
N GLU A 113 -8.50 -10.07 21.58
CA GLU A 113 -7.61 -9.16 20.85
C GLU A 113 -6.30 -8.98 21.63
N GLN A 114 -5.18 -9.37 21.03
CA GLN A 114 -3.88 -9.18 21.64
C GLN A 114 -3.57 -7.69 21.72
N LYS A 115 -3.61 -7.12 22.94
CA LYS A 115 -3.36 -5.69 23.18
C LYS A 115 -1.93 -5.24 22.87
N LEU A 116 -1.00 -6.16 22.64
CA LEU A 116 0.37 -5.83 22.25
C LEU A 116 0.45 -5.76 20.73
N THR A 117 0.44 -4.52 20.22
CA THR A 117 0.53 -4.19 18.78
C THR A 117 1.66 -4.92 18.05
N HIS A 118 2.76 -5.23 18.74
CA HIS A 118 3.88 -5.96 18.14
C HIS A 118 3.62 -7.46 17.97
N SER A 119 2.98 -8.15 18.92
CA SER A 119 2.74 -9.60 18.80
C SER A 119 1.64 -9.91 17.81
N SER A 120 0.56 -9.11 17.80
CA SER A 120 -0.49 -9.22 16.78
C SER A 120 0.06 -8.96 15.38
N PHE A 121 1.00 -8.02 15.24
CA PHE A 121 1.68 -7.78 13.96
C PHE A 121 2.47 -8.99 13.47
N GLN A 122 3.33 -9.57 14.31
CA GLN A 122 4.13 -10.73 13.93
C GLN A 122 3.24 -11.93 13.60
N ASP A 123 2.18 -12.15 14.36
CA ASP A 123 1.22 -13.23 14.13
C ASP A 123 0.47 -13.06 12.79
N ALA A 124 -0.02 -11.86 12.52
CA ALA A 124 -0.65 -11.52 11.24
C ALA A 124 0.33 -11.69 10.07
N HIS A 125 1.60 -11.29 10.22
CA HIS A 125 2.61 -11.44 9.19
C HIS A 125 2.94 -12.91 8.91
N HIS A 126 3.19 -13.72 9.93
CA HIS A 126 3.46 -15.15 9.76
C HIS A 126 2.26 -15.89 9.16
N THR A 127 1.05 -15.52 9.57
CA THR A 127 -0.18 -16.08 8.98
C THR A 127 -0.29 -15.67 7.51
N ALA A 128 -0.01 -14.41 7.17
CA ALA A 128 0.00 -13.93 5.79
C ALA A 128 1.03 -14.66 4.91
N GLU A 129 2.23 -14.90 5.44
CA GLU A 129 3.29 -15.68 4.78
C GLU A 129 2.84 -17.12 4.53
N ALA A 130 2.25 -17.78 5.52
CA ALA A 130 1.74 -19.14 5.39
C ALA A 130 0.61 -19.22 4.35
N ILE A 131 -0.31 -18.25 4.34
CA ILE A 131 -1.36 -18.17 3.30
C ILE A 131 -0.72 -17.93 1.93
N GLN A 132 0.26 -17.05 1.83
CA GLN A 132 0.99 -16.81 0.58
C GLN A 132 1.62 -18.10 0.03
N GLU A 133 2.29 -18.89 0.88
CA GLU A 133 2.88 -20.16 0.48
C GLU A 133 1.80 -21.14 -0.03
N ASN A 134 0.70 -21.26 0.70
CA ASN A 134 -0.43 -22.09 0.28
C ASN A 134 -1.03 -21.63 -1.06
N LEU A 135 -1.15 -20.33 -1.30
CA LEU A 135 -1.61 -19.78 -2.57
C LEU A 135 -0.63 -20.02 -3.72
N LYS A 136 0.69 -20.02 -3.45
CA LYS A 136 1.71 -20.41 -4.44
C LYS A 136 1.58 -21.89 -4.81
N VAL A 137 1.46 -22.76 -3.81
CA VAL A 137 1.24 -24.20 -4.00
C VAL A 137 -0.03 -24.43 -4.82
N LEU A 138 -1.14 -23.81 -4.43
CA LEU A 138 -2.42 -23.89 -5.16
C LEU A 138 -2.25 -23.47 -6.62
N SER A 139 -1.57 -22.36 -6.88
CA SER A 139 -1.35 -21.88 -8.25
C SER A 139 -0.52 -22.84 -9.09
N SER A 140 0.48 -23.48 -8.49
CA SER A 140 1.33 -24.46 -9.16
C SER A 140 0.58 -25.75 -9.51
N HIS A 141 -0.30 -26.23 -8.64
CA HIS A 141 -1.02 -27.49 -8.84
C HIS A 141 -2.25 -27.37 -9.73
N THR A 142 -2.97 -26.25 -9.64
CA THR A 142 -4.29 -26.09 -10.29
C THR A 142 -4.28 -25.07 -11.42
N GLY A 143 -3.22 -24.28 -11.55
CA GLY A 143 -3.17 -23.14 -12.48
C GLY A 143 -3.96 -21.91 -12.00
N VAL A 144 -4.70 -21.99 -10.88
CA VAL A 144 -5.50 -20.89 -10.34
C VAL A 144 -4.61 -19.69 -10.02
N LYS A 145 -5.07 -18.49 -10.39
CA LYS A 145 -4.38 -17.23 -10.11
C LYS A 145 -5.07 -16.49 -8.98
N SER A 146 -4.37 -16.33 -7.87
CA SER A 146 -4.85 -15.69 -6.65
C SER A 146 -4.24 -14.31 -6.44
N LEU A 147 -5.04 -13.42 -5.86
CA LEU A 147 -4.70 -12.11 -5.31
C LEU A 147 -5.09 -12.12 -3.83
N LEU A 148 -4.16 -11.72 -2.95
CA LEU A 148 -4.41 -11.53 -1.52
C LEU A 148 -4.10 -10.07 -1.16
N ILE A 149 -5.04 -9.43 -0.48
CA ILE A 149 -4.87 -8.09 0.09
C ILE A 149 -5.27 -8.20 1.56
N LEU A 150 -4.34 -7.90 2.46
CA LEU A 150 -4.62 -7.79 3.89
C LEU A 150 -4.51 -6.32 4.28
N ILE A 151 -5.59 -5.82 4.86
CA ILE A 151 -5.79 -4.44 5.28
C ILE A 151 -6.02 -4.40 6.78
N HIS A 152 -5.69 -3.27 7.40
CA HIS A 152 -6.01 -3.05 8.81
C HIS A 152 -7.37 -2.39 8.94
N PHE A 153 -8.08 -2.74 10.00
CA PHE A 153 -9.32 -2.08 10.38
C PHE A 153 -9.10 -0.98 11.44
N ASN A 154 -7.95 -0.97 12.12
CA ASN A 154 -7.65 -0.02 13.19
C ASN A 154 -6.51 0.93 12.78
N SER A 155 -6.70 2.23 13.01
CA SER A 155 -5.73 3.29 12.73
C SER A 155 -4.48 3.24 13.63
N GLU A 156 -4.55 2.50 14.73
CA GLU A 156 -3.43 2.33 15.67
C GLU A 156 -2.44 1.23 15.25
N SER A 157 -2.74 0.50 14.18
CA SER A 157 -1.85 -0.56 13.67
C SER A 157 -0.71 0.06 12.87
N TYR A 158 0.54 -0.21 13.26
CA TYR A 158 1.76 0.30 12.59
C TYR A 158 2.22 -0.57 11.41
N SER A 159 1.42 -1.57 11.04
CA SER A 159 1.79 -2.59 10.08
C SER A 159 1.57 -2.12 8.64
N GLN A 160 2.55 -2.43 7.78
CA GLN A 160 2.42 -2.15 6.35
C GLN A 160 1.36 -3.06 5.73
N LEU A 161 0.55 -2.52 4.82
CA LEU A 161 -0.38 -3.31 4.00
C LEU A 161 0.34 -4.46 3.31
N PHE A 162 -0.23 -5.65 3.41
CA PHE A 162 0.31 -6.84 2.77
C PHE A 162 -0.47 -7.15 1.50
N THR A 163 0.23 -7.19 0.36
CA THR A 163 -0.36 -7.59 -0.91
C THR A 163 0.47 -8.71 -1.52
N PHE A 164 -0.20 -9.74 -2.02
CA PHE A 164 0.43 -10.86 -2.70
C PHE A 164 -0.32 -11.20 -3.98
N THR A 165 0.42 -11.52 -5.04
CA THR A 165 -0.14 -12.06 -6.27
C THR A 165 0.61 -13.31 -6.68
N SER A 166 -0.12 -14.35 -7.05
CA SER A 166 0.46 -15.59 -7.59
C SER A 166 1.02 -15.43 -9.01
N SER A 167 0.64 -14.37 -9.73
CA SER A 167 1.05 -14.10 -11.09
C SER A 167 1.19 -12.60 -11.37
N PRO A 168 2.29 -12.17 -12.03
CA PRO A 168 2.48 -10.76 -12.40
C PRO A 168 1.44 -10.27 -13.43
N ALA A 169 0.72 -11.17 -14.11
CA ALA A 169 -0.36 -10.81 -15.01
C ALA A 169 -1.51 -10.09 -14.29
N ILE A 170 -1.76 -10.42 -13.02
CA ILE A 170 -2.78 -9.73 -12.21
C ILE A 170 -2.40 -8.26 -12.01
N ILE A 171 -1.14 -8.00 -11.65
CA ILE A 171 -0.64 -6.63 -11.47
C ILE A 171 -0.77 -5.83 -12.78
N LYS A 172 -0.34 -6.44 -13.90
CA LYS A 172 -0.49 -5.83 -15.23
C LYS A 172 -1.94 -5.55 -15.59
N TYR A 173 -2.86 -6.45 -15.26
CA TYR A 173 -4.30 -6.25 -15.49
C TYR A 173 -4.80 -5.00 -14.77
N PHE A 174 -4.52 -4.83 -13.48
CA PHE A 174 -4.93 -3.63 -12.74
C PHE A 174 -4.27 -2.36 -13.29
N THR A 175 -2.97 -2.41 -13.58
CA THR A 175 -2.27 -1.23 -14.13
C THR A 175 -2.76 -0.86 -15.53
N MET A 176 -3.05 -1.82 -16.41
CA MET A 176 -3.45 -1.56 -17.78
C MET A 176 -4.94 -1.21 -17.91
N MET A 177 -5.81 -1.99 -17.27
CA MET A 177 -7.26 -1.83 -17.39
C MET A 177 -7.80 -0.71 -16.50
N TRP A 178 -7.29 -0.62 -15.27
CA TRP A 178 -7.79 0.35 -14.28
C TRP A 178 -6.90 1.58 -14.16
N LYS A 179 -5.69 1.57 -14.75
CA LYS A 179 -4.69 2.65 -14.63
C LYS A 179 -4.34 2.98 -13.18
N ILE A 180 -4.43 1.99 -12.29
CA ILE A 180 -4.17 2.11 -10.86
C ILE A 180 -3.23 0.98 -10.43
N MET A 181 -2.26 1.29 -9.56
CA MET A 181 -1.41 0.27 -8.96
C MET A 181 -2.18 -0.54 -7.92
N LEU A 182 -1.90 -1.84 -7.84
CA LEU A 182 -2.57 -2.73 -6.87
C LEU A 182 -2.42 -2.24 -5.41
N LEU A 183 -1.25 -1.68 -5.07
CA LEU A 183 -1.01 -1.11 -3.74
C LEU A 183 -1.90 0.10 -3.46
N ASP A 184 -2.15 0.96 -4.45
CA ASP A 184 -3.07 2.10 -4.30
C ASP A 184 -4.51 1.64 -4.07
N ILE A 185 -4.91 0.50 -4.65
CA ILE A 185 -6.21 -0.11 -4.38
C ILE A 185 -6.26 -0.57 -2.92
N ALA A 186 -5.22 -1.25 -2.43
CA ALA A 186 -5.16 -1.67 -1.03
C ALA A 186 -5.27 -0.47 -0.07
N TYR A 187 -4.55 0.63 -0.33
CA TYR A 187 -4.67 1.87 0.44
C TYR A 187 -6.07 2.48 0.38
N LYS A 188 -6.73 2.47 -0.78
CA LYS A 188 -8.11 2.98 -0.90
C LYS A 188 -9.10 2.13 -0.11
N ILE A 189 -8.94 0.80 -0.11
CA ILE A 189 -9.80 -0.09 0.67
C ILE A 189 -9.54 0.15 2.17
N GLU A 190 -8.29 0.25 2.61
CA GLU A 190 -7.96 0.54 4.01
C GLU A 190 -8.51 1.90 4.46
N ALA A 191 -8.31 2.95 3.66
CA ALA A 191 -8.86 4.28 3.95
C ALA A 191 -10.40 4.26 4.01
N TYR A 192 -11.04 3.45 3.15
CA TYR A 192 -12.48 3.23 3.21
C TYR A 192 -12.90 2.51 4.50
N MET A 193 -12.16 1.48 4.92
CA MET A 193 -12.48 0.76 6.16
C MET A 193 -12.32 1.64 7.41
N LEU A 194 -11.27 2.49 7.44
CA LEU A 194 -10.99 3.37 8.57
C LEU A 194 -11.94 4.57 8.68
N SER A 195 -12.40 5.12 7.56
CA SER A 195 -13.09 6.42 7.56
C SER A 195 -14.31 6.47 6.62
N GLY A 196 -14.77 5.33 6.13
CA GLY A 196 -15.85 5.22 5.16
C GLY A 196 -15.52 5.87 3.82
N ILE A 197 -16.57 6.27 3.08
CA ILE A 197 -16.44 6.94 1.78
C ILE A 197 -15.53 8.17 1.84
N ASN A 198 -15.59 8.92 2.95
CA ASN A 198 -14.80 10.13 3.14
C ASN A 198 -13.29 9.86 3.16
N GLY A 199 -12.85 8.73 3.74
CA GLY A 199 -11.44 8.33 3.75
C GLY A 199 -10.89 7.99 2.37
N ALA A 200 -11.69 7.29 1.56
CA ALA A 200 -11.28 6.92 0.21
C ALA A 200 -11.11 8.14 -0.71
N VAL A 201 -11.98 9.15 -0.56
CA VAL A 201 -11.91 10.40 -1.31
C VAL A 201 -10.78 11.29 -0.80
N SER A 202 -10.64 11.45 0.52
CA SER A 202 -9.62 12.30 1.13
C SER A 202 -8.21 11.85 0.78
N PHE A 203 -7.93 10.54 0.72
CA PHE A 203 -6.60 10.04 0.33
C PHE A 203 -6.19 10.51 -1.08
N HIS A 204 -7.12 10.48 -2.04
CA HIS A 204 -6.83 10.91 -3.40
C HIS A 204 -6.57 12.43 -3.47
N THR A 205 -7.44 13.22 -2.82
CA THR A 205 -7.30 14.68 -2.78
C THR A 205 -6.04 15.10 -2.03
N ASP A 206 -5.75 14.47 -0.90
CA ASP A 206 -4.59 14.76 -0.05
C ASP A 206 -3.30 14.39 -0.75
N SER A 207 -3.28 13.25 -1.45
CA SER A 207 -2.09 12.86 -2.21
C SER A 207 -1.82 13.81 -3.37
N ILE A 208 -2.86 14.26 -4.08
CA ILE A 208 -2.73 15.28 -5.13
C ILE A 208 -2.25 16.60 -4.51
N LEU A 209 -2.82 17.02 -3.38
CA LEU A 209 -2.46 18.26 -2.69
C LEU A 209 -1.01 18.25 -2.22
N LYS A 210 -0.55 17.13 -1.64
CA LYS A 210 0.86 16.92 -1.26
C LYS A 210 1.79 17.01 -2.48
N LEU A 211 1.41 16.38 -3.59
CA LEU A 211 2.19 16.41 -4.84
C LEU A 211 2.25 17.83 -5.45
N LYS A 212 1.13 18.55 -5.42
CA LYS A 212 1.05 19.97 -5.81
C LYS A 212 2.00 20.82 -4.98
N LYS A 213 1.92 20.71 -3.64
CA LYS A 213 2.77 21.47 -2.72
C LYS A 213 4.26 21.19 -2.95
N ALA A 214 4.63 19.91 -3.06
CA ALA A 214 6.02 19.51 -3.35
C ALA A 214 6.51 20.06 -4.69
N THR A 215 5.66 20.05 -5.73
CA THR A 215 6.00 20.57 -7.05
C THR A 215 6.16 22.10 -7.04
N VAL A 216 5.28 22.84 -6.34
CA VAL A 216 5.43 24.30 -6.18
C VAL A 216 6.75 24.62 -5.50
N GLN A 217 7.08 23.90 -4.42
CA GLN A 217 8.32 24.11 -3.69
C GLN A 217 9.54 23.88 -4.60
N LEU A 218 9.59 22.76 -5.33
CA LEU A 218 10.69 22.47 -6.25
C LEU A 218 10.87 23.54 -7.34
N ILE A 219 9.79 24.05 -7.91
CA ILE A 219 9.85 25.12 -8.92
C ILE A 219 10.35 26.43 -8.30
N SER A 220 9.87 26.76 -7.10
CA SER A 220 10.31 27.96 -6.36
C SER A 220 11.79 27.89 -5.97
N ASP A 221 12.24 26.72 -5.54
CA ASP A 221 13.63 26.47 -5.18
C ASP A 221 14.52 26.55 -6.43
N ALA A 222 14.12 25.94 -7.54
CA ALA A 222 14.84 26.04 -8.80
C ALA A 222 14.95 27.49 -9.31
N LEU A 223 13.87 28.26 -9.18
CA LEU A 223 13.86 29.69 -9.52
C LEU A 223 14.85 30.50 -8.67
N SER A 224 15.02 30.12 -7.41
CA SER A 224 15.89 30.82 -6.46
C SER A 224 17.36 30.40 -6.59
N ILE A 225 17.62 29.10 -6.75
CA ILE A 225 18.97 28.51 -6.80
C ILE A 225 19.71 28.95 -8.07
N ASP A 226 19.03 28.96 -9.22
CA ASP A 226 19.70 29.28 -10.48
C ASP A 226 20.07 30.78 -10.55
N ASN A 227 19.47 31.65 -9.72
CA ASN A 227 19.68 33.11 -9.77
C ASN A 227 19.57 33.83 -8.40
N PRO A 228 20.48 33.58 -7.44
CA PRO A 228 20.33 34.05 -6.06
C PRO A 228 20.34 35.58 -5.87
N LYS A 229 20.91 36.34 -6.82
CA LYS A 229 21.03 37.81 -6.69
C LYS A 229 19.79 38.58 -7.15
N ILE A 230 18.97 37.98 -8.01
CA ILE A 230 17.90 38.69 -8.75
C ILE A 230 16.68 37.77 -8.96
N ALA A 231 16.43 36.86 -8.01
CA ALA A 231 15.31 35.95 -8.11
C ALA A 231 13.96 36.69 -7.92
N PRO A 232 12.94 36.42 -8.74
CA PRO A 232 11.58 36.87 -8.46
C PRO A 232 11.10 36.30 -7.11
N PRO A 233 10.34 37.06 -6.31
CA PRO A 233 9.87 36.58 -5.00
C PRO A 233 8.82 35.47 -5.10
N HIS A 234 8.11 35.37 -6.22
CA HIS A 234 7.11 34.34 -6.47
C HIS A 234 6.99 34.05 -7.96
N MET A 235 6.56 32.82 -8.26
CA MET A 235 6.37 32.36 -9.62
C MET A 235 5.07 32.93 -10.22
N ASN A 236 5.15 33.63 -11.35
CA ASN A 236 3.99 34.16 -12.07
C ASN A 236 3.81 33.39 -13.39
N TYR A 237 2.85 32.47 -13.42
CA TYR A 237 2.60 31.62 -14.60
C TYR A 237 1.81 32.35 -15.70
N ALA A 238 0.83 33.18 -15.33
CA ALA A 238 -0.05 33.85 -16.29
C ALA A 238 0.69 34.91 -17.12
N ASN A 239 1.58 35.66 -16.48
CA ASN A 239 2.35 36.75 -17.09
C ASN A 239 3.85 36.47 -17.04
N PHE A 240 4.26 35.21 -17.15
CA PHE A 240 5.66 34.80 -17.04
C PHE A 240 6.58 35.64 -17.94
N THR A 241 6.22 35.80 -19.20
CA THR A 241 6.98 36.57 -20.19
C THR A 241 7.16 38.04 -19.79
N LYS A 242 6.09 38.69 -19.31
CA LYS A 242 6.08 40.13 -18.99
C LYS A 242 6.71 40.43 -17.63
N VAL A 243 6.47 39.59 -16.63
CA VAL A 243 6.88 39.85 -15.24
C VAL A 243 8.25 39.24 -14.96
N ILE A 244 8.53 38.05 -15.48
CA ILE A 244 9.76 37.31 -15.18
C ILE A 244 10.78 37.47 -16.29
N THR A 245 10.45 37.08 -17.53
CA THR A 245 11.42 37.12 -18.64
C THR A 245 11.86 38.55 -18.96
N MET A 246 10.94 39.49 -19.10
CA MET A 246 11.27 40.88 -19.43
C MET A 246 12.02 41.64 -18.33
N LYS A 247 11.83 41.30 -17.05
CA LYS A 247 12.53 41.99 -15.95
C LYS A 247 13.86 41.35 -15.59
N TYR A 248 13.96 40.03 -15.67
CA TYR A 248 15.09 39.28 -15.14
C TYR A 248 15.88 38.51 -16.21
N GLY A 249 15.41 38.48 -17.46
CA GLY A 249 16.04 37.74 -18.55
C GLY A 249 15.97 36.22 -18.38
N LEU A 250 15.00 35.72 -17.61
CA LEU A 250 14.85 34.28 -17.36
C LEU A 250 13.92 33.63 -18.37
N ILE A 251 14.40 32.55 -18.99
CA ILE A 251 13.61 31.66 -19.84
C ILE A 251 13.48 30.28 -19.20
N LEU A 252 12.33 29.66 -19.40
CA LEU A 252 12.10 28.28 -19.02
C LEU A 252 12.49 27.37 -20.18
N THR A 253 13.30 26.35 -19.89
CA THR A 253 13.71 25.35 -20.88
C THR A 253 13.11 23.99 -20.54
N SER A 254 12.71 23.24 -21.57
CA SER A 254 12.24 21.84 -21.47
C SER A 254 11.04 21.62 -20.54
N TRP A 255 9.98 22.44 -20.68
CA TRP A 255 8.74 22.20 -19.96
C TRP A 255 8.09 20.88 -20.44
N PRO A 256 7.71 19.95 -19.54
CA PRO A 256 7.30 18.61 -19.94
C PRO A 256 5.85 18.48 -20.42
N LEU A 257 4.99 19.48 -20.17
CA LEU A 257 3.57 19.40 -20.54
C LEU A 257 3.32 20.11 -21.87
N PRO A 258 2.73 19.46 -22.88
CA PRO A 258 2.66 19.97 -24.25
C PRO A 258 1.68 21.15 -24.42
N ASP A 259 0.56 21.14 -23.71
CA ASP A 259 -0.54 22.05 -24.02
C ASP A 259 -0.30 23.48 -23.53
N LYS A 260 0.13 23.64 -22.28
CA LYS A 260 0.28 24.96 -21.67
C LYS A 260 1.23 24.99 -20.48
N PHE A 261 1.96 26.09 -20.39
CA PHE A 261 2.68 26.47 -19.18
C PHE A 261 1.71 26.98 -18.11
N CYS A 262 1.58 26.27 -17.00
CA CYS A 262 0.59 26.56 -15.96
C CYS A 262 1.09 26.24 -14.54
N SER A 263 0.40 26.79 -13.55
CA SER A 263 0.64 26.46 -12.14
C SER A 263 0.18 25.03 -11.84
N SER A 264 0.91 24.33 -10.98
CA SER A 264 0.53 23.00 -10.50
C SER A 264 -0.85 22.97 -9.83
N GLY A 265 -1.35 24.11 -9.36
CA GLY A 265 -2.72 24.26 -8.86
C GLY A 265 -3.81 23.89 -9.88
N TYR A 266 -3.58 24.19 -11.17
CA TYR A 266 -4.51 23.90 -12.26
C TYR A 266 -4.44 22.45 -12.76
N LEU A 267 -3.37 21.73 -12.43
CA LEU A 267 -3.23 20.32 -12.81
C LEU A 267 -4.13 19.47 -11.91
N LEU A 268 -5.09 18.77 -12.49
CA LEU A 268 -5.99 17.87 -11.77
C LEU A 268 -5.50 16.42 -11.81
N SER A 269 -4.68 16.07 -12.81
CA SER A 269 -4.15 14.72 -12.97
C SER A 269 -2.91 14.48 -12.12
N ARG A 270 -2.91 13.40 -11.34
CA ARG A 270 -1.73 12.92 -10.61
C ARG A 270 -0.56 12.63 -11.55
N ASN A 271 -0.83 12.07 -12.73
CA ASN A 271 0.22 11.73 -13.69
C ASN A 271 0.94 12.97 -14.21
N GLU A 272 0.20 14.02 -14.57
CA GLU A 272 0.79 15.28 -15.03
C GLU A 272 1.67 15.91 -13.94
N LEU A 273 1.18 15.93 -12.70
CA LEU A 273 1.94 16.40 -11.55
C LEU A 273 3.19 15.58 -11.28
N SER A 274 3.12 14.25 -11.40
CA SER A 274 4.27 13.36 -11.21
C SER A 274 5.33 13.54 -12.30
N ILE A 275 4.91 13.67 -13.57
CA ILE A 275 5.81 13.96 -14.69
C ILE A 275 6.50 15.29 -14.45
N LEU A 276 5.73 16.32 -14.08
CA LEU A 276 6.25 17.65 -13.80
C LEU A 276 7.27 17.60 -12.65
N GLN A 277 6.91 17.00 -11.51
CA GLN A 277 7.79 16.85 -10.36
C GLN A 277 9.10 16.12 -10.72
N HIS A 278 9.01 15.00 -11.45
CA HIS A 278 10.17 14.22 -11.86
C HIS A 278 11.10 15.00 -12.80
N THR A 279 10.53 15.72 -13.76
CA THR A 279 11.28 16.53 -14.74
C THR A 279 12.09 17.64 -14.04
N TRP A 280 11.50 18.29 -13.03
CA TRP A 280 12.19 19.29 -12.20
C TRP A 280 13.24 18.66 -11.27
N SER A 281 12.91 17.54 -10.61
CA SER A 281 13.86 16.82 -9.75
C SER A 281 15.08 16.32 -10.51
N MET A 282 14.90 15.90 -11.76
CA MET A 282 15.98 15.46 -12.65
C MET A 282 16.71 16.63 -13.33
N LYS A 283 16.32 17.88 -13.03
CA LYS A 283 16.86 19.11 -13.63
C LYS A 283 16.77 19.16 -15.16
N GLN A 284 15.83 18.41 -15.74
CA GLN A 284 15.55 18.45 -17.17
C GLN A 284 14.84 19.76 -17.52
N ALA A 285 13.84 20.13 -16.72
CA ALA A 285 13.25 21.46 -16.74
C ALA A 285 14.05 22.37 -15.80
N ARG A 286 14.49 23.53 -16.30
CA ARG A 286 15.24 24.52 -15.52
C ARG A 286 15.02 25.93 -16.03
N PHE A 287 15.24 26.90 -15.14
CA PHE A 287 15.30 28.30 -15.51
C PHE A 287 16.72 28.63 -15.98
N ARG A 288 16.83 29.14 -17.20
CA ARG A 288 18.11 29.61 -17.75
C ARG A 288 18.05 31.13 -17.88
N LYS A 289 19.09 31.81 -17.40
CA LYS A 289 19.29 33.22 -17.70
C LYS A 289 19.80 33.37 -19.13
N MET A 290 19.15 34.21 -19.93
CA MET A 290 19.62 34.56 -21.26
C MET A 290 20.93 35.34 -21.18
N SER A 291 21.79 35.19 -22.19
CA SER A 291 22.89 36.14 -22.36
C SER A 291 22.35 37.53 -22.69
N GLU A 292 23.19 38.56 -22.54
CA GLU A 292 22.80 39.94 -22.84
C GLU A 292 22.40 40.09 -24.31
N GLU A 293 23.17 39.49 -25.22
CA GLU A 293 22.87 39.44 -26.65
C GLU A 293 21.55 38.71 -26.95
N GLU A 294 21.32 37.53 -26.34
CA GLU A 294 20.07 36.80 -26.48
C GLU A 294 18.88 37.62 -25.97
N PHE A 295 19.07 38.35 -24.87
CA PHE A 295 18.03 39.14 -24.24
C PHE A 295 17.65 40.37 -25.07
N ASP A 296 18.63 41.06 -25.66
CA ASP A 296 18.36 42.21 -26.52
C ASP A 296 17.72 41.79 -27.85
N ALA A 297 18.18 40.69 -28.45
CA ALA A 297 17.52 40.11 -29.62
C ALA A 297 16.06 39.74 -29.32
N TRP A 298 15.83 39.12 -28.15
CA TRP A 298 14.49 38.78 -27.69
C TRP A 298 13.61 40.02 -27.46
N LYS A 299 14.13 41.10 -26.87
CA LYS A 299 13.38 42.37 -26.70
C LYS A 299 12.95 42.95 -28.03
N THR A 300 13.87 43.01 -29.00
CA THR A 300 13.58 43.53 -30.35
C THR A 300 12.45 42.71 -30.99
N GLN A 301 12.51 41.38 -30.89
CA GLN A 301 11.46 40.50 -31.40
C GLN A 301 10.11 40.72 -30.70
N GLN A 302 10.09 40.97 -29.40
CA GLN A 302 8.85 41.28 -28.68
C GLN A 302 8.26 42.63 -29.08
N MET A 303 9.10 43.66 -29.26
CA MET A 303 8.66 44.97 -29.76
C MET A 303 8.02 44.85 -31.15
N GLU A 304 8.66 44.10 -32.05
CA GLU A 304 8.13 43.87 -33.39
C GLU A 304 6.77 43.15 -33.37
N LYS A 305 6.60 42.13 -32.51
CA LYS A 305 5.29 41.47 -32.31
C LYS A 305 4.21 42.43 -31.83
N ILE A 306 4.52 43.30 -30.87
CA ILE A 306 3.58 44.30 -30.37
C ILE A 306 3.20 45.29 -31.47
N MET A 307 4.16 45.74 -32.29
CA MET A 307 3.88 46.62 -33.43
C MET A 307 2.96 45.95 -34.47
N GLN A 308 3.19 44.66 -34.78
CA GLN A 308 2.33 43.90 -35.69
C GLN A 308 0.90 43.74 -35.14
N GLU A 309 0.73 43.46 -33.84
CA GLU A 309 -0.59 43.37 -33.20
C GLU A 309 -1.37 44.70 -33.25
N ILE A 310 -0.69 45.84 -33.06
CA ILE A 310 -1.29 47.17 -33.17
C ILE A 310 -1.72 47.45 -34.62
N GLN A 311 -0.86 47.12 -35.59
CA GLN A 311 -1.18 47.33 -37.00
C GLN A 311 -2.40 46.51 -37.44
N ASN A 312 -2.47 45.24 -37.01
CA ASN A 312 -3.60 44.36 -37.31
C ASN A 312 -4.92 44.84 -36.69
N THR A 313 -4.88 45.39 -35.47
CA THR A 313 -6.10 45.91 -34.81
C THR A 313 -6.62 47.20 -35.45
N CYS A 314 -5.74 48.08 -35.94
CA CYS A 314 -6.15 49.30 -36.67
C CYS A 314 -6.76 49.00 -38.05
N THR A 315 -6.30 47.97 -38.77
CA THR A 315 -6.86 47.62 -40.08
C THR A 315 -8.21 46.90 -40.02
N ALA A 316 -8.52 46.22 -38.91
CA ALA A 316 -9.78 45.49 -38.76
C ALA A 316 -11.00 46.40 -38.51
N SER A 317 -10.79 47.61 -37.97
CA SER A 317 -11.86 48.57 -37.69
C SER A 317 -12.44 49.27 -38.93
N ASP A 318 -11.75 49.23 -40.08
CA ASP A 318 -12.19 49.95 -41.30
C ASP A 318 -13.09 49.12 -42.23
N THR A 319 -13.32 47.83 -41.93
CA THR A 319 -14.07 46.93 -42.83
C THR A 319 -15.54 46.67 -42.41
N SER A 320 -16.02 47.20 -41.28
CA SER A 320 -17.41 46.93 -40.80
C SER A 320 -18.48 47.96 -41.23
N SER A 321 -18.24 48.76 -42.27
CA SER A 321 -19.14 49.86 -42.68
C SER A 321 -19.73 49.69 -44.09
N GLN A 322 -20.14 48.47 -44.47
CA GLN A 322 -21.01 48.26 -45.65
C GLN A 322 -22.20 47.36 -45.29
N SER A 323 -23.28 47.99 -44.86
CA SER A 323 -24.61 47.42 -44.80
C SER A 323 -25.12 47.14 -46.23
N PRO A 324 -25.62 45.94 -46.56
CA PRO A 324 -26.27 45.72 -47.84
C PRO A 324 -27.63 46.39 -47.84
N VAL A 325 -27.81 47.37 -48.72
CA VAL A 325 -29.10 48.00 -49.00
C VAL A 325 -30.01 46.95 -49.60
N SER A 326 -31.00 46.51 -48.82
CA SER A 326 -32.08 45.63 -49.24
C SER A 326 -32.90 46.33 -50.34
N SER A 327 -32.76 45.86 -51.58
CA SER A 327 -33.54 46.33 -52.73
C SER A 327 -34.89 45.62 -52.76
N CYS A 328 -35.93 46.39 -52.46
CA CYS A 328 -37.30 46.12 -52.91
C CYS A 328 -37.33 46.05 -54.44
N MET A 329 -37.91 44.99 -55.00
CA MET A 329 -38.56 45.04 -56.31
C MET A 329 -39.76 44.08 -56.33
N SER A 330 -40.86 44.66 -56.81
CA SER A 330 -42.23 44.16 -56.86
C SER A 330 -42.46 43.15 -58.01
N THR A 331 -43.41 42.23 -57.78
CA THR A 331 -44.48 41.65 -58.66
C THR A 331 -44.32 41.59 -60.19
N PRO A 332 -44.94 40.61 -60.90
CA PRO A 332 -46.36 40.20 -60.80
C PRO A 332 -46.63 38.78 -60.29
#